data_AF-A0A183NYP3-F1
#
_entry.id   AF-A0A183NYP3-F1
#
_cell.length_a   1.000
_cell.length_b   1.000
_cell.length_c   1.000
_cell.angle_alpha   90.00
_cell.angle_beta   90.00
_cell.angle_gamma   90.00
#
_symmetry.space_group_name_H-M   'P 1'
#
loop_
_entity.id
_entity.type
_entity.pdbx_description
1 polymer ?
#
loop_
_entity_poly.entity_id
_entity_poly.type
_entity_poly.pdbx_seq_one_letter_code
_entity_poly.pdbx_strand_id
1 'polypeptide(L)'
;MLRSSKVIANPICCPVCVSVGTLKEASLNGIRGFRKAGPVLDGNVKLYKTELKHLTKNRDEALKLRSEREETLHSIEKQEKNLEEMSAKLQPVVEQLNRYKERYAELTKLQAEIKSCEAERAHLTDTIKNLMLNIQNEYQGSDEELKRLIEDAETEYEKKIFLLNQSENILQRKHKELNTLETNQTKTIVEKTQIEMEVKRLNEAIINRDMILASIVTNYIPGDKYADVKQFTDEDVEYIVQFVDGLLHEYENQLTEVKLLSANEERKAQTDVDVVRDELAALKQKIQTIKRNYNQRSCEMISVEKRLENEHSLNERIEKVRDQFHKSLILKINTIQPVLNGIDTYDTGHYLVISHFEKIATFQKSASKYRELELMQKERANKLEGIRKIRSRHAEALEQVFAGSVIPFVATEKSLEEQANPNNIRSFINDQTRLKVVFSKRLDELEQSTRETRKQLAKIEQERSSLEATSKFTRNHLQEKRDQLKILEGKLLSVPGADDLEQTLINLQDRRGSLEEEYANEQGSVFLWCKFRDRLSRVDSDCPVCHRCFDSDAERDELLNEIDNRIKTLPSEFERKKQELKEIVSRLESLVELRPISLEIKNLHEEVIPALELKIKAELDKLTDVRSQRDKVKCSVY
;
A
#
# COMPACT_ATOMS: atom_id res chain seq x y z
N MET A 1 -6.83 -64.71 -132.94
CA MET A 1 -8.12 -64.95 -133.64
C MET A 1 -8.20 -63.93 -134.77
N LEU A 2 -8.22 -64.35 -136.04
CA LEU A 2 -9.41 -64.55 -136.89
C LEU A 2 -10.16 -63.22 -137.15
N ARG A 3 -10.11 -62.67 -138.39
CA ARG A 3 -11.13 -62.75 -139.48
C ARG A 3 -12.49 -62.15 -139.07
N SER A 4 -13.19 -61.30 -139.84
CA SER A 4 -13.17 -60.89 -141.27
C SER A 4 -13.35 -59.35 -141.40
N SER A 5 -13.18 -58.61 -142.52
CA SER A 5 -13.20 -58.84 -143.99
C SER A 5 -14.57 -58.70 -144.70
N LYS A 6 -14.91 -57.44 -145.07
CA LYS A 6 -15.78 -56.96 -146.18
C LYS A 6 -15.41 -55.46 -146.38
N VAL A 7 -15.02 -54.88 -147.53
CA VAL A 7 -15.34 -55.06 -148.97
C VAL A 7 -16.82 -54.65 -149.21
N ILE A 8 -17.14 -53.60 -149.97
CA ILE A 8 -17.15 -53.52 -151.45
C ILE A 8 -17.16 -52.03 -151.97
N ALA A 9 -16.62 -51.81 -153.18
CA ALA A 9 -16.83 -50.71 -154.16
C ALA A 9 -16.37 -49.25 -153.93
N ASN A 10 -15.55 -48.77 -154.89
CA ASN A 10 -15.51 -47.36 -155.33
C ASN A 10 -16.76 -47.02 -156.17
N PRO A 11 -17.03 -45.72 -156.42
CA PRO A 11 -16.63 -45.22 -157.74
C PRO A 11 -15.78 -43.94 -157.72
N ILE A 12 -14.88 -43.92 -158.69
CA ILE A 12 -13.98 -42.87 -159.15
C ILE A 12 -14.60 -41.45 -159.08
N CYS A 13 -14.01 -40.54 -158.30
CA CYS A 13 -14.05 -39.11 -158.59
C CYS A 13 -12.90 -38.34 -157.89
N CYS A 14 -12.29 -37.40 -158.61
CA CYS A 14 -11.30 -36.36 -158.23
C CYS A 14 -10.39 -36.56 -156.97
N PRO A 15 -9.05 -36.66 -157.12
CA PRO A 15 -8.11 -36.63 -155.98
C PRO A 15 -7.88 -35.21 -155.43
N VAL A 16 -7.10 -35.12 -154.34
CA VAL A 16 -6.70 -33.89 -153.61
C VAL A 16 -7.80 -33.31 -152.69
N CYS A 17 -8.12 -34.04 -151.62
CA CYS A 17 -8.46 -33.47 -150.31
C CYS A 17 -8.41 -34.52 -149.17
N VAL A 18 -8.61 -34.08 -147.92
CA VAL A 18 -8.80 -34.89 -146.67
C VAL A 18 -7.56 -35.51 -145.99
N SER A 19 -6.50 -35.96 -146.69
CA SER A 19 -5.32 -36.61 -146.04
C SER A 19 -4.42 -35.70 -145.17
N VAL A 20 -4.90 -34.50 -144.81
CA VAL A 20 -4.22 -33.50 -143.97
C VAL A 20 -4.74 -33.49 -142.52
N GLY A 21 -5.86 -34.18 -142.22
CA GLY A 21 -6.53 -34.13 -140.92
C GLY A 21 -5.77 -34.82 -139.76
N THR A 22 -5.52 -36.13 -139.88
CA THR A 22 -5.04 -36.96 -138.76
C THR A 22 -3.60 -36.64 -138.32
N LEU A 23 -2.71 -36.29 -139.26
CA LEU A 23 -1.36 -35.79 -138.93
C LEU A 23 -1.39 -34.41 -138.24
N LYS A 24 -2.39 -33.57 -138.55
CA LYS A 24 -2.63 -32.34 -137.79
C LYS A 24 -3.11 -32.65 -136.37
N GLU A 25 -3.99 -33.63 -136.16
CA GLU A 25 -4.51 -33.94 -134.82
C GLU A 25 -3.44 -34.50 -133.86
N ALA A 26 -2.57 -35.39 -134.33
CA ALA A 26 -1.45 -35.88 -133.52
C ALA A 26 -0.51 -34.73 -133.09
N SER A 27 -0.12 -33.86 -134.03
CA SER A 27 0.66 -32.65 -133.73
C SER A 27 -0.11 -31.69 -132.82
N LEU A 28 -1.40 -31.45 -133.05
CA LEU A 28 -2.24 -30.58 -132.21
C LEU A 28 -2.42 -31.11 -130.79
N ASN A 29 -2.36 -32.42 -130.58
CA ASN A 29 -2.47 -33.02 -129.26
C ASN A 29 -1.12 -33.06 -128.53
N GLY A 30 0.00 -33.29 -129.22
CA GLY A 30 1.35 -33.04 -128.67
C GLY A 30 1.56 -31.57 -128.30
N ILE A 31 1.18 -30.65 -129.19
CA ILE A 31 1.21 -29.20 -128.97
C ILE A 31 0.22 -28.79 -127.87
N ARG A 32 -0.97 -29.41 -127.74
CA ARG A 32 -1.86 -29.18 -126.58
C ARG A 32 -1.29 -29.73 -125.28
N GLY A 33 -0.54 -30.84 -125.30
CA GLY A 33 0.24 -31.32 -124.17
C GLY A 33 1.24 -30.27 -123.70
N PHE A 34 2.13 -29.83 -124.59
CA PHE A 34 3.11 -28.77 -124.28
C PHE A 34 2.46 -27.42 -123.92
N ARG A 35 1.35 -27.01 -124.57
CA ARG A 35 0.61 -25.79 -124.22
C ARG A 35 -0.17 -25.88 -122.90
N LYS A 36 -0.45 -27.07 -122.36
CA LYS A 36 -1.10 -27.23 -121.05
C LYS A 36 -0.08 -27.46 -119.94
N ALA A 37 0.91 -28.33 -120.15
CA ALA A 37 1.96 -28.60 -119.18
C ALA A 37 2.96 -27.44 -119.05
N GLY A 38 3.34 -26.80 -120.16
CA GLY A 38 4.32 -25.70 -120.19
C GLY A 38 3.98 -24.54 -119.26
N PRO A 39 2.77 -23.95 -119.31
CA PRO A 39 2.39 -22.86 -118.41
C PRO A 39 2.29 -23.26 -116.93
N VAL A 40 1.93 -24.52 -116.63
CA VAL A 40 1.88 -25.03 -115.25
C VAL A 40 3.29 -25.27 -114.71
N LEU A 41 4.18 -25.83 -115.52
CA LEU A 41 5.59 -26.01 -115.17
C LEU A 41 6.33 -24.67 -115.03
N ASP A 42 6.10 -23.71 -115.93
CA ASP A 42 6.66 -22.36 -115.82
C ASP A 42 6.07 -21.57 -114.63
N GLY A 43 4.77 -21.75 -114.34
CA GLY A 43 4.12 -21.22 -113.13
C GLY A 43 4.77 -21.77 -111.85
N ASN A 44 4.95 -23.09 -111.76
CA ASN A 44 5.61 -23.73 -110.62
C ASN A 44 7.09 -23.31 -110.53
N VAL A 45 7.81 -23.22 -111.66
CA VAL A 45 9.19 -22.70 -111.70
C VAL A 45 9.26 -21.24 -111.24
N LYS A 46 8.25 -20.41 -111.51
CA LYS A 46 8.16 -19.05 -110.98
C LYS A 46 7.90 -19.03 -109.48
N LEU A 47 6.97 -19.86 -108.98
CA LEU A 47 6.69 -20.01 -107.55
C LEU A 47 7.93 -20.49 -106.78
N TYR A 48 8.60 -21.55 -107.23
CA TYR A 48 9.85 -22.04 -106.63
C TYR A 48 10.99 -21.02 -106.74
N LYS A 49 11.04 -20.19 -107.79
CA LYS A 49 12.00 -19.06 -107.88
C LYS A 49 11.69 -17.94 -106.88
N THR A 50 10.42 -17.64 -106.59
CA THR A 50 10.08 -16.70 -105.51
C THR A 50 10.33 -17.29 -104.13
N GLU A 51 9.99 -18.55 -103.92
CA GLU A 51 10.23 -19.27 -102.67
C GLU A 51 11.74 -19.37 -102.37
N LEU A 52 12.56 -19.73 -103.37
CA LEU A 52 14.03 -19.69 -103.25
C LEU A 52 14.56 -18.30 -102.89
N LYS A 53 13.98 -17.21 -103.39
CA LYS A 53 14.36 -15.84 -102.97
C LYS A 53 14.00 -15.56 -101.52
N HIS A 54 12.81 -15.96 -101.07
CA HIS A 54 12.41 -15.81 -99.66
C HIS A 54 13.27 -16.68 -98.72
N LEU A 55 13.53 -17.94 -99.08
CA LEU A 55 14.41 -18.83 -98.33
C LEU A 55 15.87 -18.33 -98.30
N THR A 56 16.36 -17.76 -99.41
CA THR A 56 17.68 -17.11 -99.45
C THR A 56 17.72 -15.90 -98.53
N LYS A 57 16.73 -14.99 -98.60
CA LYS A 57 16.66 -13.85 -97.69
C LYS A 57 16.59 -14.29 -96.23
N ASN A 58 15.73 -15.25 -95.89
CA ASN A 58 15.57 -15.75 -94.52
C ASN A 58 16.85 -16.44 -94.01
N ARG A 59 17.59 -17.14 -94.88
CA ARG A 59 18.92 -17.69 -94.56
C ARG A 59 19.91 -16.57 -94.26
N ASP A 60 19.96 -15.55 -95.10
CA ASP A 60 20.93 -14.45 -94.98
C ASP A 60 20.62 -13.55 -93.75
N GLU A 61 19.35 -13.37 -93.45
CA GLU A 61 18.84 -12.70 -92.24
C GLU A 61 19.15 -13.54 -90.98
N ALA A 62 19.00 -14.87 -91.03
CA ALA A 62 19.41 -15.77 -89.95
C ALA A 62 20.93 -15.88 -89.77
N LEU A 63 21.73 -15.69 -90.82
CA LEU A 63 23.19 -15.58 -90.74
C LEU A 63 23.60 -14.25 -90.09
N LYS A 64 22.95 -13.14 -90.45
CA LYS A 64 23.18 -11.84 -89.81
C LYS A 64 22.86 -11.86 -88.32
N LEU A 65 21.70 -12.41 -87.94
CA LEU A 65 21.31 -12.58 -86.53
C LEU A 65 22.24 -13.54 -85.75
N ARG A 66 22.93 -14.46 -86.43
CA ARG A 66 23.98 -15.28 -85.80
C ARG A 66 25.25 -14.47 -85.56
N SER A 67 25.71 -13.68 -86.54
CA SER A 67 26.84 -12.74 -86.35
C SER A 67 26.59 -11.79 -85.18
N GLU A 68 25.43 -11.13 -85.16
CA GLU A 68 25.05 -10.21 -84.09
C GLU A 68 24.96 -10.88 -82.71
N ARG A 69 24.50 -12.15 -82.66
CA ARG A 69 24.50 -12.97 -81.44
C ARG A 69 25.92 -13.36 -81.02
N GLU A 70 26.80 -13.71 -81.96
CA GLU A 70 28.19 -14.08 -81.68
C GLU A 70 28.99 -12.86 -81.21
N GLU A 71 28.82 -11.70 -81.85
CA GLU A 71 29.41 -10.41 -81.44
C GLU A 71 28.94 -9.98 -80.04
N THR A 72 27.65 -10.13 -79.73
CA THR A 72 27.12 -9.82 -78.38
C THR A 72 27.57 -10.81 -77.32
N LEU A 73 27.74 -12.10 -77.64
CA LEU A 73 28.33 -13.08 -76.72
C LEU A 73 29.79 -12.76 -76.40
N HIS A 74 30.65 -12.51 -77.40
CA HIS A 74 32.04 -12.09 -77.17
C HIS A 74 32.13 -10.78 -76.37
N SER A 75 31.15 -9.88 -76.52
CA SER A 75 31.05 -8.66 -75.72
C SER A 75 30.70 -8.97 -74.25
N ILE A 76 29.77 -9.89 -73.99
CA ILE A 76 29.41 -10.36 -72.64
C ILE A 76 30.60 -11.05 -71.97
N GLU A 77 31.23 -12.03 -72.63
CA GLU A 77 32.41 -12.76 -72.11
C GLU A 77 33.56 -11.78 -71.73
N LYS A 78 33.75 -10.73 -72.53
CA LYS A 78 34.71 -9.67 -72.24
C LYS A 78 34.34 -8.86 -70.99
N GLN A 79 33.06 -8.55 -70.78
CA GLN A 79 32.61 -7.83 -69.57
C GLN A 79 32.60 -8.72 -68.32
N GLU A 80 32.26 -10.00 -68.45
CA GLU A 80 32.37 -10.98 -67.37
C GLU A 80 33.82 -11.08 -66.90
N LYS A 81 34.77 -11.23 -67.83
CA LYS A 81 36.21 -11.20 -67.50
C LYS A 81 36.65 -9.87 -66.87
N ASN A 82 36.16 -8.72 -67.36
CA ASN A 82 36.45 -7.42 -66.73
C ASN A 82 35.94 -7.38 -65.27
N LEU A 83 34.76 -7.95 -64.99
CA LEU A 83 34.19 -8.03 -63.65
C LEU A 83 34.98 -8.98 -62.74
N GLU A 84 35.44 -10.14 -63.26
CA GLU A 84 36.35 -11.03 -62.53
C GLU A 84 37.67 -10.34 -62.19
N GLU A 85 38.30 -9.66 -63.16
CA GLU A 85 39.53 -8.90 -62.92
C GLU A 85 39.36 -7.75 -61.91
N MET A 86 38.21 -7.08 -61.92
CA MET A 86 37.90 -6.02 -60.93
C MET A 86 37.56 -6.60 -59.56
N SER A 87 36.88 -7.74 -59.49
CA SER A 87 36.62 -8.48 -58.25
C SER A 87 37.92 -8.92 -57.59
N ALA A 88 38.85 -9.51 -58.36
CA ALA A 88 40.18 -9.90 -57.90
C ALA A 88 41.04 -8.71 -57.42
N LYS A 89 40.84 -7.51 -57.98
CA LYS A 89 41.49 -6.27 -57.52
C LYS A 89 40.83 -5.69 -56.25
N LEU A 90 39.51 -5.89 -56.07
CA LEU A 90 38.76 -5.44 -54.89
C LEU A 90 38.94 -6.34 -53.66
N GLN A 91 39.05 -7.66 -53.85
CA GLN A 91 39.22 -8.62 -52.74
C GLN A 91 40.34 -8.24 -51.75
N PRO A 92 41.60 -7.95 -52.15
CA PRO A 92 42.65 -7.58 -51.20
C PRO A 92 42.37 -6.27 -50.47
N VAL A 93 41.59 -5.34 -51.06
CA VAL A 93 41.16 -4.10 -50.40
C VAL A 93 40.11 -4.39 -49.32
N VAL A 94 39.16 -5.30 -49.59
CA VAL A 94 38.17 -5.77 -48.60
C VAL A 94 38.86 -6.52 -47.45
N GLU A 95 39.83 -7.38 -47.74
CA GLU A 95 40.62 -8.07 -46.72
C GLU A 95 41.43 -7.09 -45.85
N GLN A 96 42.08 -6.07 -46.45
CA GLN A 96 42.77 -5.03 -45.69
C GLN A 96 41.79 -4.22 -44.82
N LEU A 97 40.64 -3.81 -45.38
CA LEU A 97 39.62 -3.05 -44.64
C LEU A 97 39.08 -3.83 -43.44
N ASN A 98 38.92 -5.16 -43.56
CA ASN A 98 38.49 -5.98 -42.44
C ASN A 98 39.58 -6.10 -41.35
N ARG A 99 40.86 -6.27 -41.73
CA ARG A 99 42.00 -6.24 -40.78
C ARG A 99 42.12 -4.88 -40.06
N TYR A 100 41.77 -3.78 -40.72
CA TYR A 100 41.70 -2.47 -40.07
C TYR A 100 40.54 -2.36 -39.06
N LYS A 101 39.35 -2.92 -39.36
CA LYS A 101 38.22 -2.98 -38.41
C LYS A 101 38.55 -3.84 -37.18
N GLU A 102 39.21 -4.98 -37.39
CA GLU A 102 39.67 -5.87 -36.32
C GLU A 102 40.62 -5.13 -35.36
N ARG A 103 41.68 -4.51 -35.91
CA ARG A 103 42.63 -3.69 -35.13
C ARG A 103 41.98 -2.49 -34.44
N TYR A 104 41.00 -1.85 -35.06
CA TYR A 104 40.26 -0.75 -34.44
C TYR A 104 39.42 -1.23 -33.25
N ALA A 105 38.80 -2.42 -33.34
CA ALA A 105 38.08 -3.03 -32.23
C ALA A 105 39.04 -3.47 -31.09
N GLU A 106 40.25 -3.93 -31.41
CA GLU A 106 41.31 -4.19 -30.41
C GLU A 106 41.75 -2.90 -29.71
N LEU A 107 42.05 -1.83 -30.45
CA LEU A 107 42.40 -0.52 -29.89
C LEU A 107 41.28 0.04 -28.99
N THR A 108 40.02 -0.14 -29.38
CA THR A 108 38.86 0.28 -28.58
C THR A 108 38.77 -0.46 -27.24
N LYS A 109 39.06 -1.77 -27.22
CA LYS A 109 39.15 -2.57 -25.98
C LYS A 109 40.29 -2.10 -25.09
N LEU A 110 41.50 -1.98 -25.65
CA LEU A 110 42.68 -1.50 -24.93
C LEU A 110 42.46 -0.11 -24.33
N GLN A 111 41.76 0.79 -25.04
CA GLN A 111 41.42 2.12 -24.52
C GLN A 111 40.40 2.06 -23.35
N ALA A 112 39.48 1.09 -23.34
CA ALA A 112 38.57 0.86 -22.22
C ALA A 112 39.30 0.24 -21.01
N GLU A 113 40.20 -0.72 -21.26
CA GLU A 113 41.06 -1.35 -20.24
C GLU A 113 41.95 -0.30 -19.56
N ILE A 114 42.62 0.57 -20.34
CA ILE A 114 43.43 1.69 -19.82
C ILE A 114 42.57 2.57 -18.90
N LYS A 115 41.39 3.03 -19.36
CA LYS A 115 40.49 3.87 -18.53
C LYS A 115 40.07 3.17 -17.24
N SER A 116 39.87 1.85 -17.26
CA SER A 116 39.56 1.07 -16.07
C SER A 116 40.74 1.04 -15.08
N CYS A 117 41.95 0.77 -15.56
CA CYS A 117 43.17 0.78 -14.74
C CYS A 117 43.48 2.18 -14.19
N GLU A 118 43.20 3.25 -14.93
CA GLU A 118 43.39 4.62 -14.45
C GLU A 118 42.40 4.99 -13.33
N ALA A 119 41.15 4.55 -13.42
CA ALA A 119 40.14 4.72 -12.37
C ALA A 119 40.48 3.92 -11.11
N GLU A 120 40.94 2.67 -11.26
CA GLU A 120 41.42 1.85 -10.15
C GLU A 120 42.66 2.47 -9.48
N ARG A 121 43.64 2.93 -10.26
CA ARG A 121 44.81 3.68 -9.75
C ARG A 121 44.40 4.92 -8.95
N ALA A 122 43.40 5.67 -9.41
CA ALA A 122 42.89 6.84 -8.69
C ALA A 122 42.26 6.45 -7.35
N HIS A 123 41.37 5.44 -7.35
CA HIS A 123 40.76 4.89 -6.14
C HIS A 123 41.80 4.37 -5.13
N LEU A 124 42.81 3.64 -5.59
CA LEU A 124 43.91 3.15 -4.74
C LEU A 124 44.76 4.31 -4.19
N THR A 125 45.03 5.34 -4.99
CA THR A 125 45.75 6.54 -4.53
C THR A 125 45.00 7.28 -3.42
N ASP A 126 43.68 7.50 -3.58
CA ASP A 126 42.87 8.12 -2.53
C ASP A 126 42.73 7.20 -1.30
N THR A 127 42.66 5.88 -1.49
CA THR A 127 42.64 4.91 -0.38
C THR A 127 43.94 4.98 0.43
N ILE A 128 45.10 4.96 -0.23
CA ILE A 128 46.42 5.10 0.41
C ILE A 128 46.51 6.44 1.15
N LYS A 129 46.10 7.54 0.52
CA LYS A 129 46.09 8.88 1.13
C LYS A 129 45.20 8.94 2.39
N ASN A 130 44.01 8.34 2.35
CA ASN A 130 43.13 8.27 3.51
C ASN A 130 43.69 7.37 4.62
N LEU A 131 44.35 6.25 4.28
CA LEU A 131 45.05 5.42 5.27
C LEU A 131 46.21 6.19 5.93
N MET A 132 47.04 6.88 5.15
CA MET A 132 48.14 7.71 5.67
C MET A 132 47.64 8.83 6.60
N LEU A 133 46.49 9.46 6.30
CA LEU A 133 45.88 10.47 7.19
C LEU A 133 45.35 9.89 8.51
N ASN A 134 45.05 8.59 8.56
CA ASN A 134 44.60 7.90 9.76
C ASN A 134 45.76 7.32 10.60
N ILE A 135 46.96 7.17 10.03
CA ILE A 135 48.16 6.74 10.75
C ILE A 135 48.69 7.90 11.58
N GLN A 136 48.35 7.92 12.87
CA GLN A 136 48.80 8.97 13.81
C GLN A 136 50.28 8.84 14.20
N ASN A 137 50.82 7.62 14.16
CA ASN A 137 52.23 7.32 14.42
C ASN A 137 52.66 6.20 13.48
N GLU A 138 53.73 6.40 12.72
CA GLU A 138 54.29 5.35 11.84
C GLU A 138 54.96 4.25 12.68
N TYR A 139 54.73 2.99 12.33
CA TYR A 139 55.36 1.86 13.02
C TYR A 139 56.87 1.81 12.75
N GLN A 140 57.67 1.68 13.80
CA GLN A 140 59.15 1.81 13.73
C GLN A 140 59.90 0.46 13.75
N GLY A 141 59.18 -0.67 13.75
CA GLY A 141 59.76 -2.01 13.64
C GLY A 141 59.75 -2.53 12.20
N SER A 142 60.16 -3.80 12.02
CA SER A 142 60.13 -4.47 10.71
C SER A 142 58.72 -4.93 10.30
N ASP A 143 58.49 -5.10 9.00
CA ASP A 143 57.24 -5.65 8.46
C ASP A 143 56.93 -7.05 9.05
N GLU A 144 57.95 -7.88 9.29
CA GLU A 144 57.82 -9.19 9.91
C GLU A 144 57.45 -9.12 11.40
N GLU A 145 57.78 -8.04 12.11
CA GLU A 145 57.28 -7.79 13.46
C GLU A 145 55.85 -7.25 13.43
N LEU A 146 55.53 -6.35 12.50
CA LEU A 146 54.18 -5.81 12.32
C LEU A 146 53.16 -6.91 11.95
N LYS A 147 53.51 -7.80 11.01
CA LYS A 147 52.67 -8.96 10.62
C LYS A 147 52.35 -9.84 11.83
N ARG A 148 53.35 -10.22 12.61
CA ARG A 148 53.16 -11.03 13.83
C ARG A 148 52.30 -10.32 14.87
N LEU A 149 52.47 -9.01 15.07
CA LEU A 149 51.61 -8.23 15.97
C LEU A 149 50.15 -8.15 15.48
N ILE A 150 49.92 -8.15 14.16
CA ILE A 150 48.56 -8.24 13.58
C ILE A 150 47.99 -9.64 13.81
N GLU A 151 48.72 -10.71 13.47
CA GLU A 151 48.31 -12.10 13.67
C GLU A 151 47.99 -12.41 15.16
N ASP A 152 48.82 -11.93 16.09
CA ASP A 152 48.58 -12.03 17.54
C ASP A 152 47.33 -11.23 17.97
N ALA A 153 47.14 -10.03 17.42
CA ALA A 153 45.99 -9.18 17.73
C ALA A 153 44.67 -9.74 17.17
N GLU A 154 44.67 -10.30 15.96
CA GLU A 154 43.54 -11.02 15.36
C GLU A 154 43.20 -12.27 16.18
N THR A 155 44.20 -13.10 16.50
CA THR A 155 44.05 -14.28 17.35
C THR A 155 43.49 -13.94 18.74
N GLU A 156 43.88 -12.78 19.30
CA GLU A 156 43.36 -12.28 20.57
C GLU A 156 41.96 -11.64 20.46
N TYR A 157 41.64 -11.04 19.31
CA TYR A 157 40.30 -10.52 19.00
C TYR A 157 39.28 -11.66 18.81
N GLU A 158 39.65 -12.74 18.13
CA GLU A 158 38.82 -13.95 18.01
C GLU A 158 38.50 -14.58 19.36
N LYS A 159 39.50 -14.73 20.26
CA LYS A 159 39.27 -15.19 21.64
C LYS A 159 38.27 -14.29 22.37
N LYS A 160 38.38 -12.96 22.21
CA LYS A 160 37.48 -11.99 22.84
C LYS A 160 36.06 -12.08 22.28
N ILE A 161 35.89 -12.27 20.97
CA ILE A 161 34.58 -12.57 20.35
C ILE A 161 34.01 -13.87 20.90
N PHE A 162 34.80 -14.93 20.99
CA PHE A 162 34.35 -16.23 21.52
C PHE A 162 33.87 -16.11 22.98
N LEU A 163 34.63 -15.41 23.83
CA LEU A 163 34.25 -15.17 25.23
C LEU A 163 33.02 -14.26 25.36
N LEU A 164 32.91 -13.22 24.53
CA LEU A 164 31.72 -12.36 24.47
C LEU A 164 30.48 -13.20 24.12
N ASN A 165 30.52 -13.93 23.00
CA ASN A 165 29.45 -14.82 22.56
C ASN A 165 29.08 -15.85 23.65
N GLN A 166 30.06 -16.40 24.37
CA GLN A 166 29.81 -17.33 25.47
C GLN A 166 29.08 -16.63 26.64
N SER A 167 29.49 -15.42 27.01
CA SER A 167 28.86 -14.64 28.08
C SER A 167 27.44 -14.20 27.74
N GLU A 168 27.18 -13.77 26.51
CA GLU A 168 25.84 -13.44 26.00
C GLU A 168 24.92 -14.66 26.04
N ASN A 169 25.42 -15.82 25.62
CA ASN A 169 24.68 -17.09 25.70
C ASN A 169 24.33 -17.48 27.15
N ILE A 170 25.21 -17.19 28.13
CA ILE A 170 24.93 -17.40 29.55
C ILE A 170 23.88 -16.39 30.06
N LEU A 171 24.00 -15.12 29.68
CA LEU A 171 23.04 -14.06 30.04
C LEU A 171 21.64 -14.36 29.49
N GLN A 172 21.52 -14.80 28.24
CA GLN A 172 20.25 -15.22 27.64
C GLN A 172 19.61 -16.41 28.37
N ARG A 173 20.40 -17.39 28.85
CA ARG A 173 19.88 -18.48 29.69
C ARG A 173 19.39 -17.96 31.03
N LYS A 174 20.17 -17.12 31.71
CA LYS A 174 19.81 -16.54 33.02
C LYS A 174 18.58 -15.64 32.94
N HIS A 175 18.39 -14.90 31.85
CA HIS A 175 17.15 -14.15 31.63
C HIS A 175 15.94 -15.07 31.42
N LYS A 176 16.08 -16.18 30.68
CA LYS A 176 15.01 -17.20 30.56
C LYS A 176 14.67 -17.84 31.92
N GLU A 177 15.68 -18.21 32.71
CA GLU A 177 15.48 -18.71 34.08
C GLU A 177 14.72 -17.69 34.95
N LEU A 178 15.16 -16.42 34.96
CA LEU A 178 14.52 -15.35 35.72
C LEU A 178 13.05 -15.16 35.32
N ASN A 179 12.73 -15.09 34.04
CA ASN A 179 11.36 -14.94 33.56
C ASN A 179 10.47 -16.14 33.98
N THR A 180 11.01 -17.36 34.06
CA THR A 180 10.28 -18.53 34.60
C THR A 180 10.06 -18.45 36.12
N LEU A 181 11.01 -17.89 36.86
CA LEU A 181 10.88 -17.67 38.31
C LEU A 181 9.85 -16.59 38.62
N GLU A 182 9.84 -15.46 37.91
CA GLU A 182 8.81 -14.41 38.02
C GLU A 182 7.41 -14.93 37.68
N THR A 183 7.30 -15.75 36.63
CA THR A 183 6.04 -16.41 36.25
C THR A 183 5.52 -17.32 37.37
N ASN A 184 6.40 -18.08 38.04
CA ASN A 184 6.02 -18.96 39.14
C ASN A 184 5.73 -18.18 40.43
N GLN A 185 6.51 -17.15 40.75
CA GLN A 185 6.25 -16.23 41.86
C GLN A 185 4.86 -15.59 41.72
N THR A 186 4.48 -15.18 40.51
CA THR A 186 3.16 -14.60 40.22
C THR A 186 2.03 -15.58 40.48
N LYS A 187 2.18 -16.87 40.10
CA LYS A 187 1.21 -17.93 40.44
C LYS A 187 1.07 -18.11 41.95
N THR A 188 2.19 -18.24 42.67
CA THR A 188 2.18 -18.42 44.13
C THR A 188 1.59 -17.21 44.86
N ILE A 189 1.74 -15.99 44.35
CA ILE A 189 1.05 -14.80 44.88
C ILE A 189 -0.46 -14.89 44.68
N VAL A 190 -0.93 -15.36 43.52
CA VAL A 190 -2.38 -15.56 43.26
C VAL A 190 -2.94 -16.67 44.15
N GLU A 191 -2.27 -17.82 44.25
CA GLU A 191 -2.63 -18.95 45.12
C GLU A 191 -2.72 -18.50 46.60
N LYS A 192 -1.70 -17.79 47.09
CA LYS A 192 -1.69 -17.21 48.44
C LYS A 192 -2.84 -16.24 48.66
N THR A 193 -3.17 -15.41 47.67
CA THR A 193 -4.29 -14.45 47.74
C THR A 193 -5.64 -15.16 47.82
N GLN A 194 -5.82 -16.25 47.06
CA GLN A 194 -7.03 -17.09 47.12
C GLN A 194 -7.19 -17.75 48.49
N ILE A 195 -6.10 -18.30 49.05
CA ILE A 195 -6.09 -18.89 50.40
C ILE A 195 -6.39 -17.83 51.47
N GLU A 196 -5.81 -16.63 51.37
CA GLU A 196 -6.11 -15.52 52.29
C GLU A 196 -7.56 -15.03 52.21
N MET A 197 -8.20 -15.10 51.04
CA MET A 197 -9.63 -14.80 50.89
C MET A 197 -10.50 -15.87 51.54
N GLU A 198 -10.18 -17.16 51.33
CA GLU A 198 -10.94 -18.27 51.91
C GLU A 198 -10.79 -18.32 53.44
N VAL A 199 -9.59 -18.08 53.98
CA VAL A 199 -9.37 -17.94 55.43
C VAL A 199 -10.20 -16.81 56.03
N LYS A 200 -10.35 -15.67 55.34
CA LYS A 200 -11.26 -14.59 55.79
C LYS A 200 -12.72 -15.02 55.77
N ARG A 201 -13.18 -15.65 54.68
CA ARG A 201 -14.55 -16.16 54.54
C ARG A 201 -14.90 -17.18 55.64
N LEU A 202 -13.96 -18.05 56.00
CA LEU A 202 -14.11 -19.03 57.08
C LEU A 202 -14.10 -18.35 58.46
N ASN A 203 -13.22 -17.38 58.71
CA ASN A 203 -13.24 -16.61 59.96
C ASN A 203 -14.55 -15.81 60.13
N GLU A 204 -15.06 -15.20 59.08
CA GLU A 204 -16.38 -14.53 59.08
C GLU A 204 -17.52 -15.53 59.36
N ALA A 205 -17.46 -16.74 58.81
CA ALA A 205 -18.43 -17.80 59.11
C ALA A 205 -18.36 -18.27 60.58
N ILE A 206 -17.14 -18.42 61.14
CA ILE A 206 -16.94 -18.78 62.55
C ILE A 206 -17.45 -17.67 63.48
N ILE A 207 -17.17 -16.40 63.19
CA ILE A 207 -17.69 -15.26 63.99
C ILE A 207 -19.23 -15.27 63.99
N ASN A 208 -19.86 -15.50 62.82
CA ASN A 208 -21.31 -15.60 62.74
C ASN A 208 -21.88 -16.83 63.48
N ARG A 209 -21.21 -18.00 63.39
CA ARG A 209 -21.54 -19.21 64.17
C ARG A 209 -21.52 -18.90 65.67
N ASP A 210 -20.42 -18.34 66.14
CA ASP A 210 -20.15 -18.11 67.57
C ASP A 210 -21.08 -17.02 68.14
N MET A 211 -21.45 -16.00 67.36
CA MET A 211 -22.49 -15.03 67.75
C MET A 211 -23.87 -15.70 67.94
N ILE A 212 -24.25 -16.64 67.08
CA ILE A 212 -25.51 -17.38 67.22
C ILE A 212 -25.44 -18.29 68.45
N LEU A 213 -24.35 -19.05 68.63
CA LEU A 213 -24.15 -19.93 69.79
C LEU A 213 -24.20 -19.15 71.11
N ALA A 214 -23.50 -18.00 71.21
CA ALA A 214 -23.55 -17.15 72.38
C ALA A 214 -24.98 -16.69 72.71
N SER A 215 -25.80 -16.37 71.70
CA SER A 215 -27.21 -16.00 71.90
C SER A 215 -28.07 -17.16 72.38
N ILE A 216 -27.83 -18.39 71.90
CA ILE A 216 -28.52 -19.60 72.36
C ILE A 216 -28.16 -19.91 73.80
N VAL A 217 -26.85 -19.94 74.10
CA VAL A 217 -26.30 -20.22 75.43
C VAL A 217 -26.87 -19.25 76.47
N THR A 218 -26.85 -17.94 76.19
CA THR A 218 -27.37 -16.89 77.09
C THR A 218 -28.85 -17.04 77.43
N ASN A 219 -29.66 -17.58 76.52
CA ASN A 219 -31.12 -17.68 76.70
C ASN A 219 -31.60 -19.04 77.22
N TYR A 220 -30.85 -20.13 76.98
CA TYR A 220 -31.35 -21.50 77.17
C TYR A 220 -30.44 -22.42 78.00
N ILE A 221 -29.15 -22.13 78.18
CA ILE A 221 -28.23 -23.01 78.92
C ILE A 221 -27.99 -22.44 80.34
N PRO A 222 -28.40 -23.14 81.42
CA PRO A 222 -28.20 -22.64 82.77
C PRO A 222 -26.72 -22.67 83.22
N GLY A 223 -26.18 -21.50 83.60
CA GLY A 223 -24.93 -21.38 84.35
C GLY A 223 -23.77 -20.71 83.58
N ASP A 224 -22.85 -20.13 84.34
CA ASP A 224 -21.88 -19.14 83.84
C ASP A 224 -20.73 -19.72 83.00
N LYS A 225 -20.73 -21.02 82.64
CA LYS A 225 -19.62 -21.73 81.96
C LYS A 225 -19.09 -20.97 80.73
N TYR A 226 -19.99 -20.29 80.04
CA TYR A 226 -19.73 -19.63 78.75
C TYR A 226 -19.78 -18.10 78.79
N ALA A 227 -20.00 -17.48 79.96
CA ALA A 227 -20.31 -16.04 80.06
C ALA A 227 -19.22 -15.11 79.49
N ASP A 228 -17.95 -15.50 79.60
CA ASP A 228 -16.78 -14.77 79.09
C ASP A 228 -16.14 -15.40 77.83
N VAL A 229 -16.76 -16.43 77.24
CA VAL A 229 -16.17 -17.20 76.14
C VAL A 229 -16.26 -16.43 74.81
N LYS A 230 -15.10 -16.20 74.18
CA LYS A 230 -14.97 -15.36 72.97
C LYS A 230 -14.91 -16.14 71.66
N GLN A 231 -14.61 -17.43 71.74
CA GLN A 231 -14.59 -18.38 70.63
C GLN A 231 -14.96 -19.76 71.19
N PHE A 232 -15.84 -20.50 70.52
CA PHE A 232 -16.24 -21.84 70.96
C PHE A 232 -15.33 -22.91 70.34
N THR A 233 -14.82 -23.84 71.17
CA THR A 233 -14.13 -25.03 70.64
C THR A 233 -15.16 -25.97 70.01
N ASP A 234 -14.73 -26.89 69.15
CA ASP A 234 -15.68 -27.76 68.46
C ASP A 234 -16.39 -28.74 69.43
N GLU A 235 -15.75 -29.09 70.55
CA GLU A 235 -16.38 -29.83 71.66
C GLU A 235 -17.47 -29.01 72.39
N ASP A 236 -17.25 -27.70 72.56
CA ASP A 236 -18.28 -26.81 73.11
C ASP A 236 -19.46 -26.65 72.14
N VAL A 237 -19.19 -26.57 70.82
CA VAL A 237 -20.26 -26.52 69.81
C VAL A 237 -21.07 -27.82 69.80
N GLU A 238 -20.41 -28.98 69.82
CA GLU A 238 -21.08 -30.28 69.86
C GLU A 238 -21.98 -30.40 71.11
N TYR A 239 -21.48 -30.01 72.29
CA TYR A 239 -22.27 -29.99 73.52
C TYR A 239 -23.50 -29.07 73.42
N ILE A 240 -23.33 -27.85 72.89
CA ILE A 240 -24.44 -26.89 72.75
C ILE A 240 -25.52 -27.43 71.81
N VAL A 241 -25.14 -28.03 70.69
CA VAL A 241 -26.10 -28.62 69.73
C VAL A 241 -26.87 -29.78 70.38
N GLN A 242 -26.17 -30.74 71.02
CA GLN A 242 -26.81 -31.88 71.69
C GLN A 242 -27.78 -31.43 72.80
N PHE A 243 -27.44 -30.37 73.55
CA PHE A 243 -28.32 -29.82 74.59
C PHE A 243 -29.56 -29.12 74.01
N VAL A 244 -29.41 -28.37 72.90
CA VAL A 244 -30.53 -27.72 72.21
C VAL A 244 -31.49 -28.74 71.60
N ASP A 245 -30.98 -29.80 70.96
CA ASP A 245 -31.81 -30.89 70.42
C ASP A 245 -32.60 -31.58 71.55
N GLY A 246 -31.99 -31.76 72.72
CA GLY A 246 -32.66 -32.26 73.93
C GLY A 246 -33.81 -31.35 74.41
N LEU A 247 -33.56 -30.04 74.52
CA LEU A 247 -34.59 -29.07 74.90
C LEU A 247 -35.72 -28.97 73.88
N LEU A 248 -35.41 -28.99 72.58
CA LEU A 248 -36.42 -29.01 71.52
C LEU A 248 -37.32 -30.23 71.65
N HIS A 249 -36.75 -31.41 71.86
CA HIS A 249 -37.54 -32.63 72.06
C HIS A 249 -38.37 -32.59 73.36
N GLU A 250 -37.88 -31.99 74.44
CA GLU A 250 -38.70 -31.79 75.64
C GLU A 250 -39.90 -30.86 75.37
N TYR A 251 -39.68 -29.72 74.71
CA TYR A 251 -40.76 -28.80 74.35
C TYR A 251 -41.77 -29.39 73.35
N GLU A 252 -41.33 -30.24 72.41
CA GLU A 252 -42.23 -31.00 71.54
C GLU A 252 -43.13 -31.96 72.34
N ASN A 253 -42.55 -32.69 73.28
CA ASN A 253 -43.28 -33.60 74.16
C ASN A 253 -44.29 -32.83 75.03
N GLN A 254 -43.87 -31.77 75.73
CA GLN A 254 -44.75 -30.88 76.50
C GLN A 254 -45.89 -30.30 75.63
N LEU A 255 -45.59 -29.87 74.39
CA LEU A 255 -46.58 -29.35 73.46
C LEU A 255 -47.61 -30.41 73.02
N THR A 256 -47.20 -31.68 72.86
CA THR A 256 -48.15 -32.77 72.56
C THR A 256 -49.02 -33.14 73.75
N GLU A 257 -48.50 -33.10 74.99
CA GLU A 257 -49.29 -33.29 76.20
C GLU A 257 -50.33 -32.18 76.39
N VAL A 258 -49.93 -30.91 76.26
CA VAL A 258 -50.85 -29.75 76.36
C VAL A 258 -51.95 -29.80 75.29
N LYS A 259 -51.62 -30.21 74.05
CA LYS A 259 -52.63 -30.45 73.00
C LYS A 259 -53.62 -31.56 73.40
N LEU A 260 -53.14 -32.65 73.99
CA LEU A 260 -53.99 -33.76 74.43
C LEU A 260 -54.89 -33.35 75.61
N LEU A 261 -54.39 -32.57 76.57
CA LEU A 261 -55.17 -32.04 77.69
C LEU A 261 -56.26 -31.07 77.18
N SER A 262 -55.89 -30.09 76.36
CA SER A 262 -56.84 -29.12 75.80
C SER A 262 -57.95 -29.82 74.99
N ALA A 263 -57.61 -30.80 74.14
CA ALA A 263 -58.58 -31.59 73.39
C ALA A 263 -59.46 -32.53 74.26
N ASN A 264 -59.09 -32.77 75.53
CA ASN A 264 -59.96 -33.43 76.51
C ASN A 264 -60.90 -32.44 77.21
N GLU A 265 -60.43 -31.22 77.51
CA GLU A 265 -61.24 -30.16 78.12
C GLU A 265 -62.30 -29.62 77.16
N GLU A 266 -61.94 -29.39 75.90
CA GLU A 266 -62.88 -28.99 74.84
C GLU A 266 -64.05 -30.00 74.71
N ARG A 267 -63.74 -31.31 74.75
CA ARG A 267 -64.77 -32.37 74.74
C ARG A 267 -65.69 -32.32 75.95
N LYS A 268 -65.17 -32.03 77.15
CA LYS A 268 -65.99 -31.88 78.37
C LYS A 268 -66.91 -30.66 78.26
N ALA A 269 -66.34 -29.51 77.90
CA ALA A 269 -67.09 -28.27 77.72
C ALA A 269 -68.20 -28.42 76.65
N GLN A 270 -67.93 -29.15 75.55
CA GLN A 270 -68.93 -29.45 74.54
C GLN A 270 -70.06 -30.33 75.09
N THR A 271 -69.77 -31.37 75.88
CA THR A 271 -70.82 -32.17 76.53
C THR A 271 -71.65 -31.37 77.53
N ASP A 272 -71.04 -30.48 78.32
CA ASP A 272 -71.77 -29.62 79.27
C ASP A 272 -72.68 -28.62 78.53
N VAL A 273 -72.20 -28.05 77.43
CA VAL A 273 -72.98 -27.16 76.55
C VAL A 273 -74.18 -27.87 75.94
N ASP A 274 -74.06 -29.13 75.53
CA ASP A 274 -75.16 -29.88 74.95
C ASP A 274 -76.21 -30.29 76.00
N VAL A 275 -75.80 -30.66 77.22
CA VAL A 275 -76.73 -30.86 78.36
C VAL A 275 -77.54 -29.59 78.62
N VAL A 276 -76.89 -28.42 78.70
CA VAL A 276 -77.57 -27.13 78.94
C VAL A 276 -78.48 -26.73 77.76
N ARG A 277 -78.14 -27.10 76.51
CA ARG A 277 -78.99 -26.90 75.33
C ARG A 277 -80.29 -27.72 75.42
N ASP A 278 -80.19 -28.99 75.82
CA ASP A 278 -81.35 -29.88 75.98
C ASP A 278 -82.25 -29.44 77.14
N GLU A 279 -81.69 -29.06 78.28
CA GLU A 279 -82.46 -28.48 79.39
C GLU A 279 -83.17 -27.18 78.98
N LEU A 280 -82.48 -26.29 78.26
CA LEU A 280 -83.05 -25.04 77.75
C LEU A 280 -84.19 -25.30 76.76
N ALA A 281 -84.08 -26.32 75.90
CA ALA A 281 -85.13 -26.74 74.98
C ALA A 281 -86.37 -27.26 75.75
N ALA A 282 -86.16 -28.15 76.72
CA ALA A 282 -87.22 -28.69 77.57
C ALA A 282 -87.92 -27.59 78.41
N LEU A 283 -87.16 -26.63 78.95
CA LEU A 283 -87.70 -25.49 79.69
C LEU A 283 -88.51 -24.55 78.78
N LYS A 284 -88.03 -24.24 77.57
CA LYS A 284 -88.80 -23.47 76.58
C LYS A 284 -90.13 -24.15 76.23
N GLN A 285 -90.13 -25.47 76.03
CA GLN A 285 -91.34 -26.25 75.75
C GLN A 285 -92.34 -26.23 76.93
N LYS A 286 -91.85 -26.35 78.17
CA LYS A 286 -92.66 -26.20 79.40
C LYS A 286 -93.27 -24.80 79.50
N ILE A 287 -92.47 -23.73 79.35
CA ILE A 287 -92.93 -22.33 79.41
C ILE A 287 -93.99 -22.05 78.34
N GLN A 288 -93.77 -22.49 77.10
CA GLN A 288 -94.73 -22.30 76.01
C GLN A 288 -96.07 -22.99 76.32
N THR A 289 -96.03 -24.15 76.98
CA THR A 289 -97.24 -24.89 77.40
C THR A 289 -97.97 -24.20 78.54
N ILE A 290 -97.26 -23.74 79.57
CA ILE A 290 -97.84 -22.94 80.67
C ILE A 290 -98.48 -21.65 80.12
N LYS A 291 -97.84 -20.97 79.15
CA LYS A 291 -98.36 -19.73 78.56
C LYS A 291 -99.66 -19.93 77.77
N ARG A 292 -99.85 -21.06 77.09
CA ARG A 292 -101.14 -21.43 76.48
C ARG A 292 -102.23 -21.55 77.55
N ASN A 293 -101.94 -22.31 78.62
CA ASN A 293 -102.90 -22.58 79.70
C ASN A 293 -103.28 -21.32 80.49
N TYR A 294 -102.32 -20.40 80.71
CA TYR A 294 -102.58 -19.12 81.37
C TYR A 294 -103.49 -18.23 80.52
N ASN A 295 -103.21 -18.08 79.22
CA ASN A 295 -104.03 -17.27 78.33
C ASN A 295 -105.48 -17.74 78.28
N GLN A 296 -105.69 -19.06 78.24
CA GLN A 296 -107.03 -19.66 78.30
C GLN A 296 -107.78 -19.27 79.59
N ARG A 297 -107.16 -19.47 80.76
CA ARG A 297 -107.76 -19.09 82.06
C ARG A 297 -108.00 -17.59 82.20
N SER A 298 -107.18 -16.74 81.59
CA SER A 298 -107.37 -15.29 81.58
C SER A 298 -108.64 -14.90 80.82
N CYS A 299 -108.90 -15.52 79.66
CA CYS A 299 -110.15 -15.34 78.93
C CYS A 299 -111.38 -15.83 79.70
N GLU A 300 -111.25 -16.95 80.43
CA GLU A 300 -112.30 -17.45 81.33
C GLU A 300 -112.59 -16.45 82.47
N MET A 301 -111.55 -15.89 83.11
CA MET A 301 -111.66 -14.94 84.22
C MET A 301 -112.37 -13.63 83.82
N ILE A 302 -112.01 -13.04 82.67
CA ILE A 302 -112.65 -11.82 82.15
C ILE A 302 -114.15 -12.02 81.90
N SER A 303 -114.59 -13.25 81.60
CA SER A 303 -116.02 -13.58 81.47
C SER A 303 -116.78 -13.62 82.80
N VAL A 304 -116.08 -13.78 83.93
CA VAL A 304 -116.64 -13.80 85.28
C VAL A 304 -116.66 -12.42 85.90
N GLU A 305 -115.59 -11.62 85.77
CA GLU A 305 -115.54 -10.24 86.27
C GLU A 305 -116.69 -9.39 85.70
N LYS A 306 -116.95 -9.52 84.40
CA LYS A 306 -118.03 -8.85 83.68
C LYS A 306 -119.45 -9.28 84.10
N ARG A 307 -119.59 -10.31 84.94
CA ARG A 307 -120.85 -10.69 85.60
C ARG A 307 -120.97 -10.10 87.01
N LEU A 308 -119.85 -9.76 87.65
CA LEU A 308 -119.80 -9.25 89.02
C LEU A 308 -120.11 -7.74 89.10
N GLU A 309 -119.68 -6.96 88.12
CA GLU A 309 -119.93 -5.50 88.07
C GLU A 309 -121.43 -5.14 88.08
N ASN A 310 -122.28 -5.97 87.45
CA ASN A 310 -123.73 -5.76 87.41
C ASN A 310 -124.39 -5.83 88.80
N GLU A 311 -123.88 -6.68 89.71
CA GLU A 311 -124.42 -6.84 91.06
C GLU A 311 -124.02 -5.68 91.99
N HIS A 312 -122.79 -5.16 91.83
CA HIS A 312 -122.27 -4.07 92.67
C HIS A 312 -123.12 -2.78 92.60
N SER A 313 -123.71 -2.51 91.43
CA SER A 313 -124.62 -1.37 91.17
C SER A 313 -125.81 -1.28 92.14
N LEU A 314 -126.31 -2.42 92.64
CA LEU A 314 -127.48 -2.45 93.53
C LEU A 314 -127.13 -2.12 94.98
N ASN A 315 -125.88 -2.34 95.41
CA ASN A 315 -125.49 -2.28 96.82
C ASN A 315 -125.21 -0.85 97.32
N GLU A 316 -124.81 0.06 96.42
CA GLU A 316 -124.36 1.43 96.73
C GLU A 316 -125.46 2.32 97.37
N ARG A 317 -126.73 1.91 97.25
CA ARG A 317 -127.88 2.62 97.84
C ARG A 317 -128.09 2.40 99.34
N ILE A 318 -127.46 1.38 99.94
CA ILE A 318 -127.73 0.93 101.32
C ILE A 318 -126.75 1.52 102.34
N GLU A 319 -125.49 1.79 101.97
CA GLU A 319 -124.42 2.22 102.89
C GLU A 319 -124.60 3.64 103.47
N LYS A 320 -125.53 4.46 102.96
CA LYS A 320 -125.70 5.87 103.38
C LYS A 320 -126.24 6.11 104.81
N VAL A 321 -126.39 5.05 105.61
CA VAL A 321 -126.90 5.10 107.00
C VAL A 321 -125.87 4.59 108.03
N ARG A 322 -124.75 3.99 107.60
CA ARG A 322 -123.76 3.31 108.47
C ARG A 322 -122.33 3.74 108.09
N ASP A 323 -121.54 4.42 108.92
CA ASP A 323 -121.78 4.96 110.26
C ASP A 323 -121.11 6.33 110.41
N GLN A 324 -121.73 7.24 111.16
CA GLN A 324 -121.12 8.54 111.50
C GLN A 324 -120.12 8.46 112.68
N PHE A 325 -119.64 7.26 113.02
CA PHE A 325 -119.05 7.02 114.34
C PHE A 325 -117.85 6.06 114.37
N HIS A 326 -116.71 6.46 113.79
CA HIS A 326 -115.39 6.45 114.49
C HIS A 326 -114.30 7.16 113.65
N LYS A 327 -113.53 8.06 114.29
CA LYS A 327 -112.35 8.76 113.73
C LYS A 327 -111.17 8.65 114.72
N SER A 328 -110.03 8.09 114.29
CA SER A 328 -108.63 8.31 114.78
C SER A 328 -107.73 7.19 114.19
N LEU A 329 -106.84 7.42 113.21
CA LEU A 329 -105.38 7.75 113.30
C LEU A 329 -104.45 6.66 113.92
N ILE A 330 -103.17 6.44 113.52
CA ILE A 330 -102.40 6.70 112.26
C ILE A 330 -100.96 6.03 112.26
N LEU A 331 -100.43 5.68 111.06
CA LEU A 331 -99.02 5.55 110.54
C LEU A 331 -97.73 5.25 111.38
N LYS A 332 -96.77 4.51 110.74
CA LYS A 332 -95.34 4.83 110.37
C LYS A 332 -94.56 3.56 109.90
N ILE A 333 -93.57 3.48 108.99
CA ILE A 333 -92.76 4.35 108.06
C ILE A 333 -91.37 4.88 108.52
N ASN A 334 -90.30 4.47 107.78
CA ASN A 334 -88.93 5.03 107.51
C ASN A 334 -87.87 3.89 107.38
N THR A 335 -86.91 3.75 106.43
CA THR A 335 -86.48 4.45 105.17
C THR A 335 -85.49 5.64 105.29
N ILE A 336 -84.35 5.64 104.54
CA ILE A 336 -83.64 6.76 103.81
C ILE A 336 -82.19 6.39 103.30
N GLN A 337 -81.52 7.26 102.50
CA GLN A 337 -80.48 6.94 101.47
C GLN A 337 -79.22 7.91 101.46
N PRO A 338 -78.54 8.41 100.36
CA PRO A 338 -77.06 8.68 100.33
C PRO A 338 -76.64 10.15 99.95
N VAL A 339 -75.37 10.43 99.56
CA VAL A 339 -74.94 11.54 98.63
C VAL A 339 -73.43 11.46 98.18
N LEU A 340 -73.02 12.25 97.17
CA LEU A 340 -71.68 12.36 96.53
C LEU A 340 -71.12 13.81 96.51
N ASN A 341 -69.78 14.00 96.45
CA ASN A 341 -69.02 14.93 95.55
C ASN A 341 -67.62 15.36 96.08
N GLY A 342 -66.62 15.56 95.18
CA GLY A 342 -65.61 16.64 95.33
C GLY A 342 -64.09 16.38 95.06
N ILE A 343 -63.53 17.11 94.07
CA ILE A 343 -62.23 17.86 94.09
C ILE A 343 -60.86 17.11 93.95
N ASP A 344 -60.35 17.10 92.70
CA ASP A 344 -59.10 17.68 92.14
C ASP A 344 -57.64 17.49 92.65
N THR A 345 -56.74 17.45 91.63
CA THR A 345 -55.38 18.05 91.49
C THR A 345 -54.05 17.26 91.65
N TYR A 346 -53.05 17.79 90.93
CA TYR A 346 -51.57 17.64 90.96
C TYR A 346 -50.87 16.42 90.31
N ASP A 347 -50.68 16.55 89.00
CA ASP A 347 -49.37 16.74 88.33
C ASP A 347 -48.15 15.88 88.78
N THR A 348 -47.67 15.04 87.86
CA THR A 348 -46.27 14.57 87.84
C THR A 348 -45.78 14.24 86.41
N GLY A 349 -46.49 14.69 85.38
CA GLY A 349 -46.34 14.14 84.01
C GLY A 349 -45.47 14.98 83.06
N HIS A 350 -45.36 16.28 83.30
CA HIS A 350 -45.02 17.21 82.21
C HIS A 350 -43.54 17.30 81.82
N TYR A 351 -42.61 16.89 82.71
CA TYR A 351 -41.17 17.03 82.47
C TYR A 351 -40.57 15.90 81.62
N LEU A 352 -41.06 14.66 81.82
CA LEU A 352 -40.59 13.48 81.06
C LEU A 352 -40.95 13.58 79.58
N VAL A 353 -42.17 14.05 79.25
CA VAL A 353 -42.65 14.18 77.87
C VAL A 353 -41.76 15.14 77.06
N ILE A 354 -41.38 16.28 77.64
CA ILE A 354 -40.52 17.27 76.96
C ILE A 354 -39.11 16.71 76.73
N SER A 355 -38.50 16.06 77.72
CA SER A 355 -37.18 15.41 77.57
C SER A 355 -37.21 14.31 76.50
N HIS A 356 -38.31 13.57 76.38
CA HIS A 356 -38.47 12.55 75.34
C HIS A 356 -38.67 13.18 73.95
N PHE A 357 -39.38 14.32 73.83
CA PHE A 357 -39.51 15.04 72.56
C PHE A 357 -38.17 15.63 72.07
N GLU A 358 -37.31 16.18 72.93
CA GLU A 358 -35.97 16.62 72.53
C GLU A 358 -35.07 15.44 72.08
N LYS A 359 -35.15 14.30 72.76
CA LYS A 359 -34.48 13.06 72.34
C LYS A 359 -35.00 12.56 70.99
N ILE A 360 -36.31 12.58 70.76
CA ILE A 360 -36.91 12.21 69.47
C ILE A 360 -36.48 13.19 68.36
N ALA A 361 -36.45 14.50 68.63
CA ALA A 361 -36.01 15.50 67.66
C ALA A 361 -34.52 15.37 67.31
N THR A 362 -33.66 15.09 68.29
CA THR A 362 -32.23 14.83 68.06
C THR A 362 -31.99 13.49 67.37
N PHE A 363 -32.74 12.43 67.68
CA PHE A 363 -32.72 11.17 66.94
C PHE A 363 -33.22 11.32 65.50
N GLN A 364 -34.26 12.14 65.23
CA GLN A 364 -34.70 12.43 63.87
C GLN A 364 -33.63 13.22 63.09
N LYS A 365 -32.93 14.15 63.76
CA LYS A 365 -31.85 14.95 63.18
C LYS A 365 -30.56 14.16 62.95
N SER A 366 -30.28 13.13 63.76
CA SER A 366 -29.21 12.16 63.48
C SER A 366 -29.63 11.16 62.40
N ALA A 367 -30.86 10.66 62.40
CA ALA A 367 -31.38 9.74 61.38
C ALA A 367 -31.44 10.38 59.98
N SER A 368 -31.79 11.66 59.87
CA SER A 368 -31.69 12.39 58.60
C SER A 368 -30.24 12.55 58.14
N LYS A 369 -29.31 12.84 59.07
CA LYS A 369 -27.87 12.87 58.77
C LYS A 369 -27.31 11.50 58.39
N TYR A 370 -27.78 10.40 58.99
CA TYR A 370 -27.39 9.04 58.60
C TYR A 370 -27.90 8.69 57.20
N ARG A 371 -29.15 9.03 56.85
CA ARG A 371 -29.66 8.89 55.47
C ARG A 371 -28.87 9.72 54.47
N GLU A 372 -28.49 10.94 54.82
CA GLU A 372 -27.65 11.81 53.99
C GLU A 372 -26.26 11.19 53.77
N LEU A 373 -25.68 10.59 54.82
CA LEU A 373 -24.41 9.85 54.77
C LEU A 373 -24.53 8.58 53.89
N GLU A 374 -25.60 7.81 54.04
CA GLU A 374 -25.92 6.62 53.23
C GLU A 374 -26.11 6.99 51.74
N LEU A 375 -26.81 8.10 51.45
CA LEU A 375 -26.95 8.64 50.09
C LEU A 375 -25.60 9.05 49.50
N MET A 376 -24.74 9.72 50.28
CA MET A 376 -23.38 10.11 49.88
C MET A 376 -22.45 8.90 49.68
N GLN A 377 -22.58 7.85 50.50
CA GLN A 377 -21.85 6.58 50.34
C GLN A 377 -22.30 5.85 49.07
N LYS A 378 -23.60 5.78 48.82
CA LYS A 378 -24.18 5.20 47.60
C LYS A 378 -23.78 5.99 46.36
N GLU A 379 -23.72 7.33 46.45
CA GLU A 379 -23.22 8.16 45.36
C GLU A 379 -21.71 7.98 45.16
N ARG A 380 -20.89 7.92 46.21
CA ARG A 380 -19.45 7.57 46.14
C ARG A 380 -19.23 6.27 45.38
N ALA A 381 -19.94 5.20 45.76
CA ALA A 381 -19.87 3.90 45.09
C ALA A 381 -20.28 4.01 43.60
N ASN A 382 -21.36 4.73 43.29
CA ASN A 382 -21.78 4.98 41.90
C ASN A 382 -20.74 5.77 41.09
N LYS A 383 -20.04 6.76 41.67
CA LYS A 383 -18.96 7.48 40.98
C LYS A 383 -17.75 6.57 40.76
N LEU A 384 -17.34 5.78 41.76
CA LEU A 384 -16.23 4.83 41.66
C LEU A 384 -16.49 3.77 40.57
N GLU A 385 -17.69 3.22 40.52
CA GLU A 385 -18.10 2.27 39.49
C GLU A 385 -18.20 2.93 38.10
N GLY A 386 -18.65 4.20 38.04
CA GLY A 386 -18.56 5.01 36.83
C GLY A 386 -17.12 5.18 36.33
N ILE A 387 -16.17 5.43 37.23
CA ILE A 387 -14.74 5.54 36.94
C ILE A 387 -14.18 4.22 36.41
N ARG A 388 -14.51 3.07 37.04
CA ARG A 388 -14.12 1.73 36.53
C ARG A 388 -14.64 1.51 35.10
N LYS A 389 -15.93 1.80 34.85
CA LYS A 389 -16.59 1.68 33.55
C LYS A 389 -16.06 2.64 32.48
N ILE A 390 -15.47 3.78 32.86
CA ILE A 390 -14.78 4.68 31.93
C ILE A 390 -13.38 4.13 31.63
N ARG A 391 -12.60 3.73 32.65
CA ARG A 391 -11.25 3.14 32.45
C ARG A 391 -11.31 1.91 31.54
N SER A 392 -12.26 1.00 31.78
CA SER A 392 -12.44 -0.22 30.97
C SER A 392 -12.79 0.09 29.51
N ARG A 393 -13.68 1.06 29.24
CA ARG A 393 -14.06 1.44 27.85
C ARG A 393 -12.97 2.18 27.07
N HIS A 394 -11.90 2.62 27.73
CA HIS A 394 -10.78 3.33 27.12
C HIS A 394 -9.42 2.66 27.41
N ALA A 395 -9.42 1.38 27.78
CA ALA A 395 -8.20 0.64 28.11
C ALA A 395 -7.20 0.62 26.95
N GLU A 396 -7.63 0.19 25.76
CA GLU A 396 -6.82 0.15 24.53
C GLU A 396 -6.24 1.54 24.17
N ALA A 397 -7.04 2.60 24.30
CA ALA A 397 -6.62 3.97 24.01
C ALA A 397 -5.58 4.48 25.03
N LEU A 398 -5.67 4.06 26.30
CA LEU A 398 -4.66 4.35 27.31
C LEU A 398 -3.38 3.54 27.06
N GLU A 399 -3.49 2.27 26.65
CA GLU A 399 -2.34 1.43 26.28
C GLU A 399 -1.58 2.00 25.07
N GLN A 400 -2.27 2.58 24.09
CA GLN A 400 -1.64 3.30 22.98
C GLN A 400 -0.92 4.58 23.44
N VAL A 401 -1.55 5.45 24.24
CA VAL A 401 -0.95 6.71 24.73
C VAL A 401 0.27 6.46 25.64
N PHE A 402 0.21 5.41 26.46
CA PHE A 402 1.25 5.05 27.42
C PHE A 402 2.17 3.91 26.95
N ALA A 403 2.15 3.53 25.67
CA ALA A 403 2.90 2.38 25.15
C ALA A 403 4.35 2.31 25.66
N GLY A 404 4.68 1.21 26.36
CA GLY A 404 5.98 0.99 27.03
C GLY A 404 6.12 1.58 28.43
N SER A 405 5.09 2.18 29.01
CA SER A 405 5.09 2.82 30.34
C SER A 405 3.86 2.43 31.18
N VAL A 406 3.98 2.52 32.51
CA VAL A 406 2.92 2.08 33.43
C VAL A 406 1.76 3.08 33.43
N ILE A 407 0.58 2.66 32.97
CA ILE A 407 -0.66 3.43 33.07
C ILE A 407 -0.96 3.72 34.55
N PRO A 408 -0.99 4.99 35.00
CA PRO A 408 -1.14 5.32 36.41
C PRO A 408 -2.42 4.75 37.04
N PHE A 409 -2.33 4.34 38.31
CA PHE A 409 -3.46 3.75 39.00
C PHE A 409 -4.55 4.81 39.26
N VAL A 410 -5.79 4.49 38.90
CA VAL A 410 -6.94 5.34 39.19
C VAL A 410 -7.41 5.08 40.61
N ALA A 411 -7.61 6.14 41.40
CA ALA A 411 -7.80 6.08 42.86
C ALA A 411 -8.76 4.95 43.32
N THR A 412 -8.30 4.17 44.29
CA THR A 412 -9.04 3.03 44.84
C THR A 412 -9.85 3.42 46.06
N GLU A 413 -10.79 2.56 46.45
CA GLU A 413 -11.56 2.68 47.69
C GLU A 413 -10.63 2.91 48.90
N LYS A 414 -9.60 2.06 49.02
CA LYS A 414 -8.53 2.17 50.03
C LYS A 414 -7.74 3.47 49.94
N SER A 415 -7.23 3.84 48.76
CA SER A 415 -6.38 5.04 48.64
C SER A 415 -7.16 6.33 48.97
N LEU A 416 -8.49 6.34 48.79
CA LEU A 416 -9.34 7.45 49.19
C LEU A 416 -9.65 7.46 50.69
N GLU A 417 -9.71 6.30 51.34
CA GLU A 417 -9.91 6.18 52.80
C GLU A 417 -8.64 6.57 53.58
N GLU A 418 -7.46 6.13 53.13
CA GLU A 418 -6.16 6.54 53.69
C GLU A 418 -5.90 8.06 53.53
N GLN A 419 -6.51 8.68 52.52
CA GLN A 419 -6.37 10.11 52.20
C GLN A 419 -7.49 11.00 52.78
N ALA A 420 -8.50 10.42 53.45
CA ALA A 420 -9.61 11.18 54.05
C ALA A 420 -9.24 11.95 55.33
N ASN A 421 -8.00 11.81 55.82
CA ASN A 421 -7.49 12.52 57.00
C ASN A 421 -7.35 14.04 56.71
N PRO A 422 -8.02 14.94 57.46
CA PRO A 422 -8.02 16.39 57.20
C PRO A 422 -6.64 17.03 57.06
N ASN A 423 -5.64 16.50 57.78
CA ASN A 423 -4.27 17.03 57.76
C ASN A 423 -3.52 16.76 56.44
N ASN A 424 -4.02 15.86 55.58
CA ASN A 424 -3.31 15.40 54.37
C ASN A 424 -3.86 15.97 53.05
N ILE A 425 -4.94 16.76 53.08
CA ILE A 425 -5.58 17.32 51.87
C ILE A 425 -4.60 18.16 51.02
N ARG A 426 -3.59 18.78 51.65
CA ARG A 426 -2.59 19.61 50.98
C ARG A 426 -1.52 18.81 50.22
N SER A 427 -1.23 17.56 50.62
CA SER A 427 -0.30 16.68 49.88
C SER A 427 -0.98 16.10 48.64
N PHE A 428 -2.25 15.70 48.76
CA PHE A 428 -3.09 15.21 47.67
C PHE A 428 -3.15 16.17 46.45
N ILE A 429 -3.11 17.48 46.68
CA ILE A 429 -3.11 18.47 45.59
C ILE A 429 -1.78 18.48 44.80
N ASN A 430 -0.65 18.22 45.47
CA ASN A 430 0.70 18.34 44.91
C ASN A 430 1.36 17.01 44.50
N ASP A 431 0.69 15.87 44.70
CA ASP A 431 1.20 14.55 44.31
C ASP A 431 1.39 14.44 42.78
N GLN A 432 2.65 14.24 42.37
CA GLN A 432 3.08 14.16 40.97
C GLN A 432 2.73 12.81 40.31
N THR A 433 2.43 11.76 41.08
CA THR A 433 2.09 10.43 40.56
C THR A 433 0.64 10.35 40.03
N ARG A 434 -0.18 11.36 40.35
CA ARG A 434 -1.60 11.40 39.99
C ARG A 434 -1.80 11.35 38.47
N LEU A 435 -2.76 10.52 38.03
CA LEU A 435 -3.13 10.33 36.63
C LEU A 435 -3.19 11.64 35.82
N LYS A 436 -3.79 12.72 36.36
CA LYS A 436 -3.86 14.01 35.65
C LYS A 436 -2.47 14.58 35.32
N VAL A 437 -1.54 14.55 36.28
CA VAL A 437 -0.19 15.13 36.11
C VAL A 437 0.62 14.30 35.12
N VAL A 438 0.61 12.98 35.29
CA VAL A 438 1.32 12.05 34.41
C VAL A 438 0.72 12.04 32.99
N PHE A 439 -0.60 12.12 32.85
CA PHE A 439 -1.29 12.22 31.55
C PHE A 439 -0.99 13.56 30.86
N SER A 440 -1.05 14.69 31.57
CA SER A 440 -0.64 15.98 30.99
C SER A 440 0.81 15.94 30.51
N LYS A 441 1.75 15.49 31.34
CA LYS A 441 3.16 15.34 30.94
C LYS A 441 3.31 14.45 29.70
N ARG A 442 2.62 13.31 29.65
CA ARG A 442 2.67 12.39 28.51
C ARG A 442 2.05 13.01 27.24
N LEU A 443 0.98 13.80 27.38
CA LEU A 443 0.38 14.53 26.29
C LEU A 443 1.33 15.61 25.75
N ASP A 444 2.01 16.35 26.64
CA ASP A 444 3.01 17.36 26.28
C ASP A 444 4.22 16.72 25.56
N GLU A 445 4.72 15.57 26.05
CA GLU A 445 5.76 14.76 25.39
C GLU A 445 5.35 14.33 23.97
N LEU A 446 4.12 13.82 23.81
CA LEU A 446 3.60 13.36 22.52
C LEU A 446 3.33 14.52 21.57
N GLU A 447 2.83 15.66 22.07
CA GLU A 447 2.69 16.89 21.29
C GLU A 447 4.05 17.41 20.82
N GLN A 448 5.06 17.45 21.69
CA GLN A 448 6.40 17.90 21.32
C GLN A 448 7.03 16.97 20.27
N SER A 449 7.01 15.65 20.49
CA SER A 449 7.47 14.67 19.51
C SER A 449 6.75 14.79 18.16
N THR A 450 5.43 15.00 18.18
CA THR A 450 4.62 15.22 16.97
C THR A 450 5.00 16.53 16.26
N ARG A 451 5.22 17.62 17.00
CA ARG A 451 5.65 18.92 16.45
C ARG A 451 7.05 18.84 15.83
N GLU A 452 7.99 18.17 16.51
CA GLU A 452 9.36 17.96 16.03
C GLU A 452 9.39 17.08 14.78
N THR A 453 8.67 15.96 14.77
CA THR A 453 8.59 15.06 13.62
C THR A 453 7.92 15.73 12.41
N ARG A 454 6.84 16.51 12.62
CA ARG A 454 6.25 17.36 11.57
C ARG A 454 7.24 18.39 11.03
N LYS A 455 8.06 19.00 11.88
CA LYS A 455 9.10 19.96 11.47
C LYS A 455 10.22 19.30 10.64
N GLN A 456 10.66 18.10 11.01
CA GLN A 456 11.61 17.31 10.23
C GLN A 456 11.02 16.94 8.86
N LEU A 457 9.79 16.41 8.83
CA LEU A 457 9.12 15.98 7.61
C LEU A 457 8.86 17.17 6.67
N ALA A 458 8.49 18.35 7.19
CA ALA A 458 8.37 19.58 6.41
C ALA A 458 9.71 20.05 5.80
N LYS A 459 10.83 19.95 6.55
CA LYS A 459 12.17 20.25 6.03
C LYS A 459 12.57 19.30 4.89
N ILE A 460 12.35 18.01 5.07
CA ILE A 460 12.62 16.98 4.04
C ILE A 460 11.76 17.21 2.79
N GLU A 461 10.48 17.58 2.95
CA GLU A 461 9.59 17.90 1.81
C GLU A 461 10.01 19.18 1.07
N GLN A 462 10.51 20.20 1.80
CA GLN A 462 11.10 21.41 1.21
C GLN A 462 12.38 21.09 0.42
N GLU A 463 13.26 20.27 0.99
CA GLU A 463 14.51 19.82 0.34
C GLU A 463 14.23 18.94 -0.88
N ARG A 464 13.21 18.07 -0.84
CA ARG A 464 12.77 17.33 -2.03
C ARG A 464 12.22 18.26 -3.10
N SER A 465 11.39 19.24 -2.71
CA SER A 465 10.76 20.18 -3.65
C SER A 465 11.78 21.07 -4.37
N SER A 466 12.83 21.51 -3.68
CA SER A 466 13.90 22.29 -4.30
C SER A 466 14.74 21.43 -5.26
N LEU A 467 15.11 20.21 -4.87
CA LEU A 467 15.84 19.27 -5.73
C LEU A 467 15.01 18.79 -6.95
N GLU A 468 13.69 18.61 -6.80
CA GLU A 468 12.79 18.31 -7.93
C GLU A 468 12.72 19.49 -8.91
N ALA A 469 12.76 20.73 -8.41
CA ALA A 469 12.84 21.93 -9.24
C ALA A 469 14.21 22.08 -9.94
N THR A 470 15.34 21.89 -9.25
CA THR A 470 16.67 21.98 -9.89
C THR A 470 16.88 20.85 -10.90
N SER A 471 16.50 19.61 -10.57
CA SER A 471 16.57 18.49 -11.53
C SER A 471 15.74 18.76 -12.78
N LYS A 472 14.55 19.36 -12.64
CA LYS A 472 13.74 19.77 -13.80
C LYS A 472 14.45 20.84 -14.63
N PHE A 473 15.04 21.85 -14.00
CA PHE A 473 15.81 22.90 -14.68
C PHE A 473 17.06 22.34 -15.40
N THR A 474 17.91 21.57 -14.72
CA THR A 474 19.11 20.99 -15.32
C THR A 474 18.76 20.04 -16.48
N ARG A 475 17.66 19.27 -16.37
CA ARG A 475 17.17 18.39 -17.44
C ARG A 475 16.65 19.16 -18.66
N ASN A 476 15.92 20.25 -18.46
CA ASN A 476 15.51 21.14 -19.55
C ASN A 476 16.75 21.72 -20.25
N HIS A 477 17.73 22.20 -19.48
CA HIS A 477 18.94 22.80 -20.05
C HIS A 477 19.83 21.79 -20.80
N LEU A 478 19.92 20.55 -20.31
CA LEU A 478 20.55 19.45 -21.05
C LEU A 478 19.83 19.18 -22.39
N GLN A 479 18.49 19.24 -22.41
CA GLN A 479 17.73 19.07 -23.65
C GLN A 479 17.97 20.23 -24.63
N GLU A 480 17.92 21.48 -24.15
CA GLU A 480 18.28 22.68 -24.92
C GLU A 480 19.67 22.54 -25.55
N LYS A 481 20.66 22.06 -24.78
CA LYS A 481 22.05 21.89 -25.24
C LYS A 481 22.21 20.75 -26.24
N ARG A 482 21.50 19.63 -26.07
CA ARG A 482 21.44 18.53 -27.04
C ARG A 482 20.74 18.92 -28.34
N ASP A 483 19.72 19.77 -28.29
CA ASP A 483 19.03 20.24 -29.49
C ASP A 483 19.82 21.37 -30.20
N GLN A 484 20.55 22.20 -29.45
CA GLN A 484 21.58 23.10 -30.01
C GLN A 484 22.67 22.31 -30.74
N LEU A 485 23.21 21.25 -30.13
CA LEU A 485 24.22 20.37 -30.76
C LEU A 485 23.73 19.84 -32.12
N LYS A 486 22.54 19.23 -32.19
CA LYS A 486 21.95 18.74 -33.46
C LYS A 486 21.82 19.82 -34.53
N ILE A 487 21.46 21.04 -34.15
CA ILE A 487 21.32 22.17 -35.09
C ILE A 487 22.70 22.59 -35.64
N LEU A 488 23.76 22.51 -34.84
CA LEU A 488 25.13 22.82 -35.26
C LEU A 488 25.72 21.68 -36.10
N GLU A 489 25.54 20.41 -35.68
CA GLU A 489 25.91 19.21 -36.45
C GLU A 489 25.21 19.22 -37.83
N GLY A 490 23.92 19.55 -37.89
CA GLY A 490 23.18 19.68 -39.15
C GLY A 490 23.65 20.82 -40.06
N LYS A 491 24.26 21.88 -39.51
CA LYS A 491 24.95 22.91 -40.30
C LYS A 491 26.32 22.45 -40.80
N LEU A 492 27.05 21.67 -40.00
CA LEU A 492 28.34 21.12 -40.40
C LEU A 492 28.16 20.13 -41.57
N LEU A 493 27.21 19.19 -41.42
CA LEU A 493 26.87 18.16 -42.41
C LEU A 493 26.30 18.72 -43.73
N SER A 494 25.88 19.99 -43.80
CA SER A 494 25.35 20.57 -45.04
C SER A 494 26.44 21.03 -46.03
N VAL A 495 27.72 21.05 -45.61
CA VAL A 495 28.85 21.50 -46.43
C VAL A 495 29.81 20.33 -46.74
N PRO A 496 29.94 19.91 -48.02
CA PRO A 496 30.76 18.74 -48.37
C PRO A 496 32.24 18.88 -48.01
N GLY A 497 32.73 18.00 -47.14
CA GLY A 497 34.11 17.98 -46.64
C GLY A 497 34.30 18.57 -45.24
N ALA A 498 33.23 18.84 -44.50
CA ALA A 498 33.32 19.33 -43.13
C ALA A 498 33.58 18.24 -42.06
N ASP A 499 33.51 16.95 -42.43
CA ASP A 499 33.68 15.80 -41.51
C ASP A 499 35.06 15.78 -40.83
N ASP A 500 36.10 16.11 -41.60
CA ASP A 500 37.42 16.52 -41.08
C ASP A 500 37.75 17.90 -41.64
N LEU A 501 37.12 18.91 -41.03
CA LEU A 501 37.20 20.30 -41.45
C LEU A 501 38.65 20.82 -41.50
N GLU A 502 39.47 20.47 -40.51
CA GLU A 502 40.80 21.06 -40.36
C GLU A 502 41.80 20.42 -41.33
N GLN A 503 41.79 19.08 -41.51
CA GLN A 503 42.60 18.44 -42.54
C GLN A 503 42.14 18.84 -43.95
N THR A 504 40.83 19.03 -44.16
CA THR A 504 40.30 19.50 -45.46
C THR A 504 40.72 20.94 -45.76
N LEU A 505 40.75 21.82 -44.75
CA LEU A 505 41.27 23.19 -44.89
C LEU A 505 42.77 23.20 -45.22
N ILE A 506 43.58 22.36 -44.57
CA ILE A 506 45.01 22.21 -44.88
C ILE A 506 45.20 21.74 -46.33
N ASN A 507 44.55 20.62 -46.71
CA ASN A 507 44.66 20.05 -48.05
C ASN A 507 44.26 21.05 -49.17
N LEU A 508 43.24 21.88 -48.93
CA LEU A 508 42.81 22.92 -49.87
C LEU A 508 43.77 24.13 -49.87
N GLN A 509 44.41 24.48 -48.75
CA GLN A 509 45.43 25.52 -48.71
C GLN A 509 46.70 25.10 -49.46
N ASP A 510 47.15 23.85 -49.29
CA ASP A 510 48.31 23.31 -50.00
C ASP A 510 48.04 23.19 -51.52
N ARG A 511 46.84 22.73 -51.92
CA ARG A 511 46.45 22.73 -53.34
C ARG A 511 46.32 24.14 -53.89
N ARG A 512 45.83 25.12 -53.10
CA ARG A 512 45.78 26.53 -53.52
C ARG A 512 47.18 27.07 -53.78
N GLY A 513 48.12 26.91 -52.85
CA GLY A 513 49.51 27.36 -53.04
C GLY A 513 50.19 26.72 -54.25
N SER A 514 50.01 25.40 -54.43
CA SER A 514 50.48 24.68 -55.61
C SER A 514 49.90 25.25 -56.92
N LEU A 515 48.60 25.54 -56.93
CA LEU A 515 47.90 26.07 -58.10
C LEU A 515 48.22 27.55 -58.36
N GLU A 516 48.51 28.33 -57.33
CA GLU A 516 48.98 29.72 -57.40
C GLU A 516 50.37 29.78 -58.07
N GLU A 517 51.28 28.87 -57.71
CA GLU A 517 52.57 28.71 -58.39
C GLU A 517 52.41 28.22 -59.84
N GLU A 518 51.59 27.17 -60.06
CA GLU A 518 51.26 26.68 -61.40
C GLU A 518 50.68 27.79 -62.31
N TYR A 519 49.84 28.67 -61.77
CA TYR A 519 49.20 29.78 -62.49
C TYR A 519 50.22 30.90 -62.82
N ALA A 520 51.07 31.26 -61.86
CA ALA A 520 52.16 32.23 -62.09
C ALA A 520 53.16 31.72 -63.15
N ASN A 521 53.45 30.41 -63.15
CA ASN A 521 54.32 29.77 -64.12
C ASN A 521 53.73 29.77 -65.55
N GLU A 522 52.43 29.53 -65.74
CA GLU A 522 51.79 29.72 -67.07
C GLU A 522 51.82 31.20 -67.48
N GLN A 523 51.54 32.12 -66.56
CA GLN A 523 51.51 33.56 -66.84
C GLN A 523 52.88 34.08 -67.31
N GLY A 524 53.96 33.64 -66.67
CA GLY A 524 55.34 33.92 -67.10
C GLY A 524 55.68 33.23 -68.42
N SER A 525 55.24 31.98 -68.61
CA SER A 525 55.47 31.21 -69.84
C SER A 525 54.85 31.87 -71.07
N VAL A 526 53.61 32.38 -70.98
CA VAL A 526 52.95 33.09 -72.10
C VAL A 526 53.79 34.27 -72.61
N PHE A 527 54.41 35.03 -71.71
CA PHE A 527 55.32 36.13 -72.09
C PHE A 527 56.62 35.62 -72.72
N LEU A 528 57.20 34.54 -72.17
CA LEU A 528 58.44 33.94 -72.68
C LEU A 528 58.27 33.36 -74.09
N TRP A 529 57.23 32.55 -74.31
CA TRP A 529 56.96 31.93 -75.61
C TRP A 529 56.65 32.99 -76.69
N CYS A 530 55.87 34.02 -76.37
CA CYS A 530 55.68 35.16 -77.28
C CYS A 530 57.02 35.82 -77.66
N LYS A 531 57.92 36.05 -76.70
CA LYS A 531 59.26 36.60 -77.00
C LYS A 531 60.15 35.66 -77.83
N PHE A 532 60.02 34.35 -77.66
CA PHE A 532 60.75 33.37 -78.48
C PHE A 532 60.26 33.39 -79.93
N ARG A 533 58.94 33.41 -80.16
CA ARG A 533 58.35 33.64 -81.49
C ARG A 533 58.84 34.96 -82.10
N ASP A 534 58.74 36.07 -81.37
CA ASP A 534 59.10 37.41 -81.86
C ASP A 534 60.62 37.60 -82.12
N ARG A 535 61.45 36.65 -81.68
CA ARG A 535 62.87 36.52 -82.06
C ARG A 535 63.06 35.64 -83.29
N LEU A 536 62.32 34.54 -83.40
CA LEU A 536 62.37 33.60 -84.52
C LEU A 536 61.74 34.15 -85.80
N SER A 537 60.74 35.05 -85.72
CA SER A 537 60.14 35.71 -86.89
C SER A 537 61.05 36.79 -87.54
N ARG A 538 62.38 36.68 -87.40
CA ARG A 538 63.38 37.63 -87.92
C ARG A 538 64.21 36.95 -89.00
N VAL A 539 64.61 37.73 -90.00
CA VAL A 539 65.33 37.21 -91.19
C VAL A 539 66.60 36.46 -90.80
N ASP A 540 67.42 37.01 -89.90
CA ASP A 540 68.65 36.41 -89.37
C ASP A 540 68.45 35.89 -87.92
N SER A 541 67.42 35.08 -87.67
CA SER A 541 67.14 34.56 -86.32
C SER A 541 68.06 33.41 -85.91
N ASP A 542 68.64 33.50 -84.71
CA ASP A 542 69.27 32.39 -84.01
C ASP A 542 68.28 31.67 -83.06
N CYS A 543 68.61 30.46 -82.63
CA CYS A 543 67.82 29.74 -81.63
C CYS A 543 67.75 30.57 -80.32
N PRO A 544 66.54 30.92 -79.83
CA PRO A 544 66.36 31.88 -78.75
C PRO A 544 66.93 31.45 -77.40
N VAL A 545 67.24 30.15 -77.23
CA VAL A 545 67.74 29.53 -76.00
C VAL A 545 69.24 29.22 -76.05
N CYS A 546 69.77 28.77 -77.19
CA CYS A 546 71.15 28.25 -77.29
C CYS A 546 72.06 28.99 -78.29
N HIS A 547 71.55 30.01 -78.98
CA HIS A 547 72.28 30.89 -79.90
C HIS A 547 73.02 30.20 -81.06
N ARG A 548 72.57 29.00 -81.42
CA ARG A 548 72.96 28.34 -82.66
C ARG A 548 72.16 28.95 -83.83
N CYS A 549 72.82 29.10 -84.97
CA CYS A 549 72.13 29.28 -86.24
C CYS A 549 71.35 28.01 -86.59
N PHE A 550 70.30 28.16 -87.40
CA PHE A 550 69.60 27.03 -88.02
C PHE A 550 70.35 26.62 -89.29
N ASP A 551 70.38 25.32 -89.60
CA ASP A 551 71.03 24.81 -90.81
C ASP A 551 70.13 25.01 -92.06
N SER A 552 68.84 25.35 -91.86
CA SER A 552 67.92 25.75 -92.93
C SER A 552 66.74 26.61 -92.42
N ASP A 553 66.11 27.36 -93.32
CA ASP A 553 64.83 28.05 -93.06
C ASP A 553 63.74 27.10 -92.56
N ALA A 554 63.70 25.85 -93.05
CA ALA A 554 62.70 24.86 -92.67
C ALA A 554 62.78 24.47 -91.19
N GLU A 555 64.00 24.32 -90.65
CA GLU A 555 64.23 24.00 -89.23
C GLU A 555 63.74 25.13 -88.30
N ARG A 556 63.99 26.39 -88.69
CA ARG A 556 63.43 27.57 -88.00
C ARG A 556 61.92 27.57 -88.05
N ASP A 557 61.34 27.30 -89.22
CA ASP A 557 59.90 27.40 -89.44
C ASP A 557 59.13 26.25 -88.77
N GLU A 558 59.72 25.05 -88.65
CA GLU A 558 59.18 23.95 -87.83
C GLU A 558 59.13 24.34 -86.34
N LEU A 559 60.23 24.87 -85.78
CA LEU A 559 60.28 25.35 -84.40
C LEU A 559 59.32 26.53 -84.15
N LEU A 560 59.17 27.44 -85.11
CA LEU A 560 58.23 28.56 -85.03
C LEU A 560 56.78 28.03 -84.99
N ASN A 561 56.45 27.02 -85.81
CA ASN A 561 55.14 26.36 -85.78
C ASN A 561 54.88 25.62 -84.46
N GLU A 562 55.87 24.95 -83.88
CA GLU A 562 55.75 24.33 -82.54
C GLU A 562 55.43 25.39 -81.46
N ILE A 563 56.18 26.49 -81.46
CA ILE A 563 56.00 27.59 -80.51
C ILE A 563 54.63 28.25 -80.68
N ASP A 564 54.19 28.54 -81.91
CA ASP A 564 52.85 29.08 -82.15
C ASP A 564 51.74 28.10 -81.74
N ASN A 565 51.97 26.79 -81.87
CA ASN A 565 51.03 25.79 -81.37
C ASN A 565 50.98 25.74 -79.84
N ARG A 566 52.12 25.89 -79.13
CA ARG A 566 52.12 26.05 -77.67
C ARG A 566 51.41 27.34 -77.25
N ILE A 567 51.68 28.48 -77.93
CA ILE A 567 51.02 29.77 -77.69
C ILE A 567 49.49 29.68 -77.88
N LYS A 568 48.99 28.90 -78.83
CA LYS A 568 47.54 28.66 -79.01
C LYS A 568 46.90 27.89 -77.85
N THR A 569 47.64 27.01 -77.18
CA THR A 569 47.12 26.19 -76.06
C THR A 569 47.16 26.89 -74.70
N LEU A 570 48.22 27.67 -74.41
CA LEU A 570 48.43 28.28 -73.10
C LEU A 570 47.23 29.10 -72.55
N PRO A 571 46.48 29.90 -73.34
CA PRO A 571 45.36 30.67 -72.80
C PRO A 571 44.22 29.83 -72.22
N SER A 572 43.95 28.63 -72.76
CA SER A 572 42.90 27.76 -72.23
C SER A 572 43.36 27.01 -70.97
N GLU A 573 44.64 26.64 -70.89
CA GLU A 573 45.23 26.08 -69.66
C GLU A 573 45.27 27.12 -68.54
N PHE A 574 45.59 28.38 -68.87
CA PHE A 574 45.60 29.51 -67.96
C PHE A 574 44.21 29.84 -67.39
N GLU A 575 43.18 30.03 -68.24
CA GLU A 575 41.82 30.31 -67.74
C GLU A 575 41.23 29.11 -66.98
N ARG A 576 41.58 27.86 -67.32
CA ARG A 576 41.22 26.67 -66.52
C ARG A 576 41.81 26.74 -65.11
N LYS A 577 43.13 26.95 -64.97
CA LYS A 577 43.80 27.07 -63.65
C LYS A 577 43.22 28.23 -62.83
N LYS A 578 42.93 29.35 -63.48
CA LYS A 578 42.31 30.54 -62.89
C LYS A 578 40.87 30.30 -62.39
N GLN A 579 40.09 29.45 -63.07
CA GLN A 579 38.76 29.04 -62.62
C GLN A 579 38.87 28.07 -61.43
N GLU A 580 39.71 27.03 -61.53
CA GLU A 580 39.97 26.09 -60.43
C GLU A 580 40.43 26.82 -59.16
N LEU A 581 41.28 27.85 -59.30
CA LEU A 581 41.73 28.68 -58.18
C LEU A 581 40.59 29.46 -57.52
N LYS A 582 39.64 30.01 -58.29
CA LYS A 582 38.44 30.67 -57.74
C LYS A 582 37.53 29.69 -56.99
N GLU A 583 37.36 28.50 -57.54
CA GLU A 583 36.54 27.45 -56.93
C GLU A 583 37.16 26.96 -55.60
N ILE A 584 38.49 26.82 -55.55
CA ILE A 584 39.23 26.50 -54.31
C ILE A 584 39.13 27.64 -53.29
N VAL A 585 39.30 28.90 -53.68
CA VAL A 585 39.18 30.06 -52.76
C VAL A 585 37.78 30.15 -52.17
N SER A 586 36.73 30.06 -52.99
CA SER A 586 35.34 30.11 -52.49
C SER A 586 35.00 28.92 -51.58
N ARG A 587 35.58 27.74 -51.83
CA ARG A 587 35.45 26.58 -50.94
C ARG A 587 36.23 26.76 -49.63
N LEU A 588 37.40 27.38 -49.65
CA LEU A 588 38.15 27.72 -48.45
C LEU A 588 37.40 28.72 -47.57
N GLU A 589 36.84 29.78 -48.17
CA GLU A 589 36.03 30.78 -47.45
C GLU A 589 34.84 30.12 -46.72
N SER A 590 34.03 29.33 -47.45
CA SER A 590 32.86 28.66 -46.87
C SER A 590 33.18 27.59 -45.82
N LEU A 591 34.36 26.96 -45.87
CA LEU A 591 34.82 26.04 -44.81
C LEU A 591 35.42 26.78 -43.59
N VAL A 592 36.10 27.92 -43.78
CA VAL A 592 36.63 28.72 -42.67
C VAL A 592 35.51 29.26 -41.77
N GLU A 593 34.35 29.62 -42.34
CA GLU A 593 33.15 30.02 -41.57
C GLU A 593 32.62 28.93 -40.63
N LEU A 594 32.93 27.65 -40.88
CA LEU A 594 32.51 26.52 -40.04
C LEU A 594 33.42 26.27 -38.84
N ARG A 595 34.64 26.82 -38.79
CA ARG A 595 35.57 26.63 -37.65
C ARG A 595 34.95 26.99 -36.28
N PRO A 596 34.29 28.15 -36.06
CA PRO A 596 33.64 28.44 -34.79
C PRO A 596 32.49 27.46 -34.46
N ILE A 597 31.76 26.99 -35.47
CA ILE A 597 30.68 25.99 -35.31
C ILE A 597 31.28 24.64 -34.87
N SER A 598 32.38 24.19 -35.49
CA SER A 598 33.11 22.97 -35.11
C SER A 598 33.64 23.05 -33.68
N LEU A 599 34.16 24.21 -33.24
CA LEU A 599 34.61 24.42 -31.87
C LEU A 599 33.45 24.41 -30.86
N GLU A 600 32.30 25.01 -31.20
CA GLU A 600 31.11 24.96 -30.34
C GLU A 600 30.55 23.53 -30.23
N ILE A 601 30.53 22.76 -31.33
CA ILE A 601 30.17 21.33 -31.33
C ILE A 601 31.07 20.54 -30.38
N LYS A 602 32.40 20.69 -30.46
CA LYS A 602 33.35 20.01 -29.57
C LYS A 602 33.12 20.37 -28.11
N ASN A 603 33.01 21.65 -27.78
CA ASN A 603 32.70 22.13 -26.42
C ASN A 603 31.38 21.53 -25.88
N LEU A 604 30.32 21.53 -26.70
CA LEU A 604 29.04 20.91 -26.32
C LEU A 604 29.18 19.40 -26.06
N HIS A 605 29.92 18.68 -26.90
CA HIS A 605 30.03 17.22 -26.86
C HIS A 605 31.01 16.71 -25.78
N GLU A 606 32.12 17.43 -25.55
CA GLU A 606 33.21 17.01 -24.66
C GLU A 606 33.09 17.58 -23.24
N GLU A 607 32.58 18.81 -23.08
CA GLU A 607 32.46 19.47 -21.76
C GLU A 607 31.00 19.63 -21.30
N VAL A 608 30.18 20.37 -22.04
CA VAL A 608 28.92 20.91 -21.50
C VAL A 608 27.85 19.83 -21.30
N ILE A 609 27.63 18.96 -22.28
CA ILE A 609 26.63 17.89 -22.17
C ILE A 609 27.05 16.85 -21.11
N PRO A 610 28.30 16.32 -21.09
CA PRO A 610 28.76 15.43 -20.03
C PRO A 610 28.66 16.03 -18.62
N ALA A 611 29.02 17.30 -18.43
CA ALA A 611 28.91 17.98 -17.13
C ALA A 611 27.45 18.09 -16.65
N LEU A 612 26.50 18.37 -17.56
CA LEU A 612 25.07 18.41 -17.23
C LEU A 612 24.49 17.02 -16.94
N GLU A 613 24.95 15.98 -17.63
CA GLU A 613 24.55 14.59 -17.36
C GLU A 613 25.04 14.10 -15.99
N LEU A 614 26.31 14.35 -15.66
CA LEU A 614 26.87 14.07 -14.32
C LEU A 614 26.12 14.83 -13.23
N LYS A 615 25.79 16.11 -13.46
CA LYS A 615 25.00 16.91 -12.52
C LYS A 615 23.59 16.34 -12.31
N ILE A 616 22.89 15.96 -13.38
CA ILE A 616 21.55 15.35 -13.27
C ILE A 616 21.60 14.03 -12.51
N LYS A 617 22.64 13.20 -12.73
CA LYS A 617 22.82 11.96 -11.97
C LYS A 617 22.96 12.27 -10.47
N ALA A 618 23.87 13.17 -10.09
CA ALA A 618 24.05 13.57 -8.70
C ALA A 618 22.83 14.28 -8.08
N GLU A 619 21.98 14.94 -8.86
CA GLU A 619 20.68 15.48 -8.41
C GLU A 619 19.62 14.38 -8.22
N LEU A 620 19.64 13.31 -9.03
CA LEU A 620 18.74 12.16 -8.91
C LEU A 620 19.11 11.26 -7.72
N ASP A 621 20.40 11.00 -7.51
CA ASP A 621 20.90 10.17 -6.39
C ASP A 621 20.49 10.80 -5.04
N LYS A 622 20.66 12.13 -4.92
CA LYS A 622 20.18 12.91 -3.75
C LYS A 622 18.66 12.89 -3.59
N LEU A 623 17.90 12.85 -4.69
CA LEU A 623 16.44 12.71 -4.63
C LEU A 623 16.01 11.32 -4.12
N THR A 624 16.74 10.25 -4.44
CA THR A 624 16.50 8.93 -3.84
C THR A 624 16.84 8.89 -2.35
N ASP A 625 17.92 9.54 -1.91
CA ASP A 625 18.26 9.66 -0.49
C ASP A 625 17.20 10.41 0.29
N VAL A 626 16.79 11.60 -0.18
CA VAL A 626 15.77 12.43 0.48
C VAL A 626 14.41 11.72 0.54
N ARG A 627 14.03 10.95 -0.49
CA ARG A 627 12.84 10.09 -0.45
C ARG A 627 12.96 8.97 0.59
N SER A 628 14.11 8.31 0.65
CA SER A 628 14.38 7.27 1.66
C SER A 628 14.39 7.81 3.09
N GLN A 629 14.88 9.04 3.30
CA GLN A 629 14.80 9.74 4.58
C GLN A 629 13.35 10.09 4.95
N ARG A 630 12.57 10.64 4.00
CA ARG A 630 11.13 10.93 4.20
C ARG A 630 10.37 9.70 4.66
N ASP A 631 10.63 8.57 4.04
CA ASP A 631 9.86 7.35 4.30
C ASP A 631 10.30 6.65 5.59
N LYS A 632 11.58 6.73 5.97
CA LYS A 632 12.03 6.39 7.33
C LYS A 632 11.33 7.23 8.40
N VAL A 633 11.26 8.56 8.23
CA VAL A 633 10.60 9.48 9.17
C VAL A 633 9.08 9.31 9.20
N LYS A 634 8.46 8.84 8.11
CA LYS A 634 7.05 8.39 8.13
C LYS A 634 6.86 7.08 8.88
N CYS A 635 7.75 6.09 8.69
CA CYS A 635 7.67 4.81 9.37
C CYS A 635 7.95 4.88 10.89
N SER A 636 8.49 5.99 11.40
CA SER A 636 8.59 6.26 12.85
C SER A 636 7.39 7.02 13.45
N VAL A 637 6.29 7.19 12.68
CA VAL A 637 5.03 7.84 13.10
C VAL A 637 3.86 6.85 13.17
N TYR A 638 4.10 5.59 12.78
CA TYR A 638 3.16 4.47 12.82
C TYR A 638 3.71 3.33 13.68
#